data_AF-A0A090E1E4-F1
#
_entry.id   AF-A0A090E1E4-F1
#
_cell.length_a   1.000
_cell.length_b   1.000
_cell.length_c   1.000
_cell.angle_alpha   90.00
_cell.angle_beta   90.00
_cell.angle_gamma   90.00
#
_symmetry.space_group_name_H-M   'P 1'
#
loop_
_entity.id
_entity.type
_entity.pdbx_description
1 polymer ?
#
loop_
_entity_poly.entity_id
_entity_poly.type
_entity_poly.pdbx_seq_one_letter_code
_entity_poly.pdbx_strand_id
1 'polypeptide(L)'
;MQNIINGPKTTELNWVDGIRDGKPFKGHTYGISNGAGGGHKAMADAIRFKFSQSAEEGNEFQQADILRSTFLPTFVASKVERAWDDAKRAGDVAKQEALVRGKFLGLIPYNVLADYIFFIPIFIKTFITLLRDRKITQIIDTQPIGTGAVIKAARLANFLFNTHVRVLKVMTDLPKEAIHFAPGLSQADRSIYTLLATPPFKPKEGESENDYNSRVNDWWKEHFGLDPGQVEYIKPPLRPAFEQIASQPVPQELGVKINSDEELALLKSISIFKEEDIPKEEKTNVLGPNGIPVEETYRRLSYTVNPEDTVGLITIGSQANIEATKAYVNDLIDMVNQSNTMVREGEERRKFHLFVASGRHIPNENTLFKQLIDLIDVKQIEGTFPDNLSIIPMGFQSDKEMAPAMKRADFGIYGAGGITSFEVNEVAEGQIFIHSDAKGAKVEMSEEELTQELLKGLALWERGNAESQVETHEGRAALVSPHDIFRKRLDQVIFAP
;
A
#
# COMPACT_ATOMS: atom_id res chain seq x y z
N MET A 1 -23.93 -15.96 10.12
CA MET A 1 -23.54 -17.19 9.40
C MET A 1 -24.01 -17.06 7.96
N GLN A 2 -23.18 -16.45 7.11
CA GLN A 2 -23.38 -16.40 5.67
C GLN A 2 -22.67 -17.61 5.05
N ASN A 3 -23.38 -18.34 4.17
CA ASN A 3 -22.78 -19.38 3.35
C ASN A 3 -21.81 -18.71 2.37
N ILE A 4 -20.51 -18.77 2.67
CA ILE A 4 -19.46 -18.25 1.79
C ILE A 4 -19.35 -19.22 0.61
N ILE A 5 -19.89 -18.82 -0.54
CA ILE A 5 -19.50 -19.39 -1.83
C ILE A 5 -18.06 -18.95 -2.04
N ASN A 6 -17.13 -19.90 -1.94
CA ASN A 6 -15.74 -19.65 -2.30
C ASN A 6 -15.70 -19.33 -3.80
N GLY A 7 -15.14 -18.17 -4.16
CA GLY A 7 -14.80 -17.84 -5.54
C GLY A 7 -13.80 -18.84 -6.16
N PRO A 8 -13.15 -18.56 -7.32
CA PRO A 8 -12.04 -19.39 -7.74
C PRO A 8 -11.09 -19.45 -6.55
N LYS A 9 -10.71 -20.67 -6.15
CA LYS A 9 -9.93 -20.90 -4.94
C LYS A 9 -8.72 -19.97 -4.97
N THR A 10 -8.76 -18.91 -4.17
CA THR A 10 -7.59 -18.12 -3.86
C THR A 10 -6.71 -19.04 -3.05
N THR A 11 -5.65 -19.53 -3.66
CA THR A 11 -4.69 -20.34 -2.94
C THR A 11 -3.75 -19.42 -2.19
N GLU A 12 -3.28 -19.86 -1.03
CA GLU A 12 -2.02 -19.31 -0.53
C GLU A 12 -0.94 -19.50 -1.60
N LEU A 13 0.06 -18.64 -1.56
CA LEU A 13 1.18 -18.60 -2.48
C LEU A 13 2.12 -19.80 -2.23
N ASN A 14 1.57 -21.02 -2.28
CA ASN A 14 2.24 -22.25 -1.85
C ASN A 14 3.62 -22.39 -2.51
N TRP A 15 3.79 -21.98 -3.78
CA TRP A 15 5.07 -22.07 -4.50
C TRP A 15 6.11 -21.01 -4.09
N VAL A 16 5.68 -19.87 -3.54
CA VAL A 16 6.57 -18.89 -2.89
C VAL A 16 6.89 -19.32 -1.47
N ASP A 17 5.98 -20.05 -0.83
CA ASP A 17 6.23 -20.77 0.42
C ASP A 17 7.06 -22.04 0.18
N GLY A 18 7.89 -22.08 -0.87
CA GLY A 18 8.76 -23.21 -1.16
C GLY A 18 8.01 -24.53 -1.43
N ILE A 19 6.70 -24.53 -1.73
CA ILE A 19 5.85 -25.72 -1.95
C ILE A 19 5.16 -25.64 -3.33
N ARG A 20 5.63 -26.43 -4.29
CA ARG A 20 5.01 -26.59 -5.61
C ARG A 20 4.20 -27.89 -5.69
N ASP A 21 2.93 -27.80 -6.11
CA ASP A 21 2.04 -28.96 -6.30
C ASP A 21 1.93 -29.84 -5.04
N GLY A 22 1.93 -29.21 -3.86
CA GLY A 22 1.91 -29.91 -2.57
C GLY A 22 3.23 -30.59 -2.19
N LYS A 23 4.33 -30.29 -2.90
CA LYS A 23 5.68 -30.79 -2.60
C LYS A 23 6.68 -29.65 -2.45
N PRO A 24 7.71 -29.80 -1.62
CA PRO A 24 8.78 -28.81 -1.55
C PRO A 24 9.42 -28.54 -2.92
N PHE A 25 9.47 -27.27 -3.30
CA PHE A 25 10.16 -26.75 -4.48
C PHE A 25 11.68 -26.81 -4.25
N LYS A 26 12.43 -27.24 -5.26
CA LYS A 26 13.90 -27.28 -5.24
C LYS A 26 14.44 -26.42 -6.38
N GLY A 27 15.05 -25.29 -6.06
CA GLY A 27 15.61 -24.37 -7.04
C GLY A 27 15.87 -22.97 -6.49
N HIS A 28 16.62 -22.17 -7.24
CA HIS A 28 16.84 -20.78 -6.89
C HIS A 28 15.72 -19.91 -7.48
N THR A 29 15.37 -18.85 -6.74
CA THR A 29 14.36 -17.86 -7.11
C THR A 29 15.01 -16.53 -7.33
N TYR A 30 14.69 -15.87 -8.44
CA TYR A 30 15.11 -14.50 -8.70
C TYR A 30 13.94 -13.53 -8.54
N GLY A 31 13.91 -12.81 -7.41
CA GLY A 31 12.95 -11.74 -7.14
C GLY A 31 13.38 -10.43 -7.80
N ILE A 32 12.50 -9.85 -8.59
CA ILE A 32 12.69 -8.58 -9.28
C ILE A 32 11.65 -7.59 -8.78
N SER A 33 12.14 -6.44 -8.31
CA SER A 33 11.31 -5.31 -7.85
C SER A 33 11.88 -3.99 -8.36
N ASN A 34 11.18 -2.88 -8.09
CA ASN A 34 11.68 -1.53 -8.27
C ASN A 34 11.54 -0.71 -6.97
N GLY A 35 12.57 0.06 -6.63
CA GLY A 35 12.52 0.98 -5.48
C GLY A 35 11.71 2.25 -5.74
N ALA A 36 11.28 2.49 -6.98
CA ALA A 36 10.55 3.68 -7.42
C ALA A 36 9.04 3.69 -7.06
N GLY A 37 8.62 2.84 -6.12
CA GLY A 37 7.28 2.82 -5.55
C GLY A 37 7.27 1.92 -4.32
N GLY A 38 6.90 2.48 -3.15
CA GLY A 38 7.00 1.78 -1.87
C GLY A 38 6.26 0.43 -1.83
N GLY A 39 5.14 0.33 -2.55
CA GLY A 39 4.30 -0.87 -2.57
C GLY A 39 4.91 -2.08 -3.27
N HIS A 40 5.57 -1.90 -4.41
CA HIS A 40 6.18 -3.00 -5.16
C HIS A 40 7.35 -3.64 -4.41
N LYS A 41 8.14 -2.80 -3.75
CA LYS A 41 9.23 -3.25 -2.89
C LYS A 41 8.68 -3.97 -1.66
N ALA A 42 7.70 -3.39 -0.97
CA ALA A 42 7.10 -4.02 0.20
C ALA A 42 6.47 -5.39 -0.13
N MET A 43 5.84 -5.53 -1.30
CA MET A 43 5.34 -6.82 -1.79
C MET A 43 6.48 -7.83 -2.03
N ALA A 44 7.57 -7.39 -2.67
CA ALA A 44 8.72 -8.26 -2.92
C ALA A 44 9.40 -8.70 -1.61
N ASP A 45 9.51 -7.79 -0.63
CA ASP A 45 10.06 -8.07 0.69
C ASP A 45 9.16 -9.05 1.47
N ALA A 46 7.84 -8.92 1.36
CA ALA A 46 6.86 -9.87 1.93
C ALA A 46 6.98 -11.28 1.30
N ILE A 47 7.04 -11.37 -0.03
CA ILE A 47 7.29 -12.62 -0.77
C ILE A 47 8.58 -13.28 -0.31
N ARG A 48 9.66 -12.50 -0.19
CA ARG A 48 10.95 -13.00 0.25
C ARG A 48 10.93 -13.48 1.69
N PHE A 49 10.26 -12.75 2.59
CA PHE A 49 10.09 -13.16 3.97
C PHE A 49 9.38 -14.52 4.05
N LYS A 50 8.27 -14.68 3.34
CA LYS A 50 7.54 -15.96 3.26
C LYS A 50 8.38 -17.10 2.72
N PHE A 51 9.14 -16.85 1.65
CA PHE A 51 10.09 -17.81 1.12
C PHE A 51 11.13 -18.23 2.17
N SER A 52 11.66 -17.29 2.96
CA SER A 52 12.66 -17.60 3.99
C SER A 52 12.13 -18.46 5.14
N GLN A 53 10.82 -18.44 5.42
CA GLN A 53 10.20 -19.26 6.47
C GLN A 53 9.97 -20.71 6.05
N SER A 54 9.98 -20.97 4.74
CA SER A 54 9.52 -22.22 4.14
C SER A 54 10.58 -22.91 3.27
N ALA A 55 11.69 -22.24 2.99
CA ALA A 55 12.77 -22.76 2.17
C ALA A 55 13.43 -23.99 2.81
N GLU A 56 13.46 -25.10 2.07
CA GLU A 56 14.33 -26.24 2.37
C GLU A 56 15.81 -25.89 2.17
N GLU A 57 16.69 -26.66 2.82
CA GLU A 57 18.14 -26.57 2.65
C GLU A 57 18.53 -26.68 1.16
N GLY A 58 19.17 -25.63 0.62
CA GLY A 58 19.60 -25.55 -0.78
C GLY A 58 18.71 -24.69 -1.70
N ASN A 59 17.61 -24.13 -1.19
CA ASN A 59 16.84 -23.09 -1.89
C ASN A 59 17.42 -21.69 -1.60
N GLU A 60 17.46 -20.83 -2.61
CA GLU A 60 18.00 -19.48 -2.50
C GLU A 60 17.04 -18.46 -3.11
N PHE A 61 16.87 -17.30 -2.46
CA PHE A 61 16.12 -16.16 -3.00
C PHE A 61 17.03 -14.97 -3.22
N GLN A 62 17.34 -14.70 -4.48
CA GLN A 62 18.11 -13.53 -4.89
C GLN A 62 17.15 -12.41 -5.25
N GLN A 63 17.22 -11.27 -4.56
CA GLN A 63 16.39 -10.11 -4.86
C GLN A 63 17.22 -9.01 -5.52
N ALA A 64 16.67 -8.37 -6.55
CA ALA A 64 17.25 -7.18 -7.15
C ALA A 64 16.21 -6.07 -7.32
N ASP A 65 16.64 -4.84 -7.01
CA ASP A 65 16.02 -3.64 -7.56
C ASP A 65 16.57 -3.47 -8.98
N ILE A 66 15.77 -3.79 -9.99
CA ILE A 66 16.29 -3.88 -11.36
C ILE A 66 16.65 -2.50 -11.94
N LEU A 67 15.98 -1.43 -11.50
CA LEU A 67 16.33 -0.09 -11.96
C LEU A 67 17.67 0.36 -11.36
N ARG A 68 17.89 0.09 -10.07
CA ARG A 68 19.14 0.48 -9.39
C ARG A 68 20.31 -0.46 -9.66
N SER A 69 20.05 -1.69 -10.11
CA SER A 69 21.08 -2.71 -10.37
C SER A 69 21.48 -2.84 -11.85
N THR A 70 20.97 -1.95 -12.71
CA THR A 70 21.37 -1.82 -14.11
C THR A 70 22.45 -0.74 -14.30
N PHE A 71 23.03 -0.69 -15.50
CA PHE A 71 24.03 0.33 -15.87
C PHE A 71 23.41 1.70 -16.23
N LEU A 72 22.13 1.91 -15.92
CA LEU A 72 21.46 3.17 -16.22
C LEU A 72 22.00 4.30 -15.35
N PRO A 73 22.20 5.51 -15.91
CA PRO A 73 22.60 6.66 -15.12
C PRO A 73 21.56 7.00 -14.05
N THR A 74 21.98 6.98 -12.78
CA THR A 74 21.12 7.22 -11.60
C THR A 74 20.40 8.57 -11.64
N PHE A 75 20.97 9.57 -12.32
CA PHE A 75 20.40 10.92 -12.38
C PHE A 75 19.03 11.00 -13.09
N VAL A 76 18.75 10.13 -14.06
CA VAL A 76 17.48 10.13 -14.81
C VAL A 76 16.35 9.61 -13.92
N ALA A 77 16.58 8.45 -13.28
CA ALA A 77 15.64 7.84 -12.34
C ALA A 77 15.31 8.82 -11.20
N SER A 78 16.33 9.40 -10.55
CA SER A 78 16.13 10.33 -9.44
C SER A 78 15.44 11.64 -9.81
N LYS A 79 15.41 12.04 -11.10
CA LYS A 79 14.62 13.22 -11.54
C LYS A 79 13.15 12.87 -11.71
N VAL A 80 12.84 11.71 -12.28
CA VAL A 80 11.46 11.23 -12.47
C VAL A 80 10.82 10.93 -11.11
N GLU A 81 11.54 10.24 -10.22
CA GLU A 81 11.10 9.96 -8.84
C GLU A 81 10.76 11.26 -8.10
N ARG A 82 11.66 12.26 -8.14
CA ARG A 82 11.39 13.57 -7.50
C ARG A 82 10.18 14.28 -8.08
N ALA A 83 10.02 14.28 -9.41
CA ALA A 83 8.88 14.93 -10.05
C ALA A 83 7.54 14.29 -9.65
N TRP A 84 7.51 12.96 -9.51
CA TRP A 84 6.36 12.21 -8.99
C TRP A 84 6.10 12.54 -7.52
N ASP A 85 7.12 12.43 -6.66
CA ASP A 85 7.01 12.69 -5.22
C ASP A 85 6.59 14.13 -4.90
N ASP A 86 7.10 15.11 -5.66
CA ASP A 86 6.69 16.50 -5.55
C ASP A 86 5.23 16.70 -5.98
N ALA A 87 4.79 16.02 -7.05
CA ALA A 87 3.40 16.08 -7.51
C ALA A 87 2.45 15.44 -6.49
N LYS A 88 2.84 14.32 -5.88
CA LYS A 88 2.08 13.66 -4.82
C LYS A 88 1.92 14.51 -3.57
N ARG A 89 3.02 15.09 -3.06
CA ARG A 89 2.96 15.99 -1.89
C ARG A 89 2.09 17.23 -2.12
N ALA A 90 1.97 17.67 -3.37
CA ALA A 90 1.14 18.80 -3.78
C ALA A 90 -0.31 18.44 -4.13
N GLY A 91 -0.69 17.16 -4.15
CA GLY A 91 -2.00 16.72 -4.64
C GLY A 91 -2.26 17.04 -6.12
N ASP A 92 -1.20 17.11 -6.94
CA ASP A 92 -1.30 17.45 -8.36
C ASP A 92 -1.50 16.18 -9.20
N VAL A 93 -2.74 15.72 -9.25
CA VAL A 93 -3.15 14.50 -9.99
C VAL A 93 -2.92 14.67 -11.49
N ALA A 94 -3.18 15.86 -12.04
CA ALA A 94 -2.97 16.12 -13.47
C ALA A 94 -1.50 15.98 -13.86
N LYS A 95 -0.57 16.46 -13.03
CA LYS A 95 0.87 16.27 -13.24
C LYS A 95 1.27 14.80 -13.10
N GLN A 96 0.71 14.06 -12.14
CA GLN A 96 0.97 12.61 -12.02
C GLN A 96 0.52 11.85 -13.27
N GLU A 97 -0.69 12.13 -13.78
CA GLU A 97 -1.19 11.52 -15.01
C GLU A 97 -0.33 11.92 -16.21
N ALA A 98 0.08 13.19 -16.32
CA ALA A 98 0.95 13.66 -17.40
C ALA A 98 2.33 12.99 -17.38
N LEU A 99 2.88 12.67 -16.21
CA LEU A 99 4.15 11.96 -16.09
C LEU A 99 4.09 10.52 -16.64
N VAL A 100 2.91 9.90 -16.67
CA VAL A 100 2.73 8.51 -17.14
C VAL A 100 2.12 8.44 -18.54
N ARG A 101 1.03 9.20 -18.77
CA ARG A 101 0.26 9.24 -20.03
C ARG A 101 0.74 10.32 -21.00
N GLY A 102 1.60 11.24 -20.56
CA GLY A 102 2.14 12.30 -21.40
C GLY A 102 3.01 11.75 -22.53
N LYS A 103 3.45 12.65 -23.42
CA LYS A 103 4.25 12.29 -24.60
C LYS A 103 5.59 13.02 -24.59
N PHE A 104 6.68 12.27 -24.76
CA PHE A 104 7.98 12.83 -25.09
C PHE A 104 7.95 13.41 -26.51
N LEU A 105 8.32 14.70 -26.63
CA LEU A 105 8.28 15.48 -27.87
C LEU A 105 6.91 15.48 -28.57
N GLY A 106 5.80 15.25 -27.84
CA GLY A 106 4.45 15.17 -28.41
C GLY A 106 4.17 13.91 -29.24
N LEU A 107 5.13 13.00 -29.37
CA LEU A 107 5.08 11.88 -30.31
C LEU A 107 5.04 10.51 -29.62
N ILE A 108 5.85 10.29 -28.59
CA ILE A 108 6.03 8.98 -27.96
C ILE A 108 5.45 9.01 -26.54
N PRO A 109 4.43 8.21 -26.21
CA PRO A 109 3.93 8.09 -24.85
C PRO A 109 5.05 7.73 -23.86
N TYR A 110 5.07 8.35 -22.67
CA TYR A 110 6.14 8.14 -21.69
C TYR A 110 6.22 6.69 -21.20
N ASN A 111 5.10 6.00 -21.04
CA ASN A 111 5.09 4.56 -20.74
C ASN A 111 5.78 3.73 -21.83
N VAL A 112 5.55 4.04 -23.11
CA VAL A 112 6.22 3.38 -24.25
C VAL A 112 7.71 3.71 -24.26
N LEU A 113 8.07 4.98 -24.02
CA LEU A 113 9.48 5.39 -23.94
C LEU A 113 10.20 4.71 -22.78
N ALA A 114 9.55 4.60 -21.61
CA ALA A 114 10.06 3.90 -20.45
C ALA A 114 10.35 2.44 -20.80
N ASP A 115 9.42 1.74 -21.46
CA ASP A 115 9.66 0.39 -21.91
C ASP A 115 10.89 0.32 -22.83
N TYR A 116 11.04 1.21 -23.82
CA TYR A 116 12.24 1.19 -24.68
C TYR A 116 13.56 1.46 -23.93
N ILE A 117 13.59 2.46 -23.04
CA ILE A 117 14.79 2.85 -22.29
C ILE A 117 15.19 1.77 -21.29
N PHE A 118 14.21 1.23 -20.57
CA PHE A 118 14.43 0.24 -19.52
C PHE A 118 14.57 -1.19 -20.08
N PHE A 119 14.10 -1.46 -21.30
CA PHE A 119 14.15 -2.80 -21.89
C PHE A 119 15.57 -3.37 -21.95
N ILE A 120 16.51 -2.68 -22.62
CA ILE A 120 17.86 -3.20 -22.84
C ILE A 120 18.61 -3.43 -21.51
N PRO A 121 18.63 -2.46 -20.57
CA PRO A 121 19.30 -2.66 -19.29
C PRO A 121 18.70 -3.80 -18.47
N ILE A 122 17.37 -3.86 -18.35
CA ILE A 122 16.66 -4.93 -17.63
C ILE A 122 16.97 -6.29 -18.27
N PHE A 123 16.86 -6.39 -19.60
CA PHE A 123 17.14 -7.62 -20.35
C PHE A 123 18.55 -8.13 -20.08
N ILE A 124 19.56 -7.27 -20.24
CA ILE A 124 20.97 -7.64 -20.05
C ILE A 124 21.21 -8.09 -18.61
N LYS A 125 20.70 -7.33 -17.63
CA LYS A 125 20.88 -7.65 -16.21
C LYS A 125 20.25 -8.99 -15.86
N THR A 126 18.99 -9.20 -16.23
CA THR A 126 18.28 -10.47 -16.00
C THR A 126 19.00 -11.63 -16.69
N PHE A 127 19.39 -11.47 -17.96
CA PHE A 127 20.09 -12.52 -18.69
C PHE A 127 21.45 -12.89 -18.07
N ILE A 128 22.25 -11.90 -17.65
CA ILE A 128 23.54 -12.14 -16.97
C ILE A 128 23.33 -12.86 -15.64
N THR A 129 22.29 -12.50 -14.88
CA THR A 129 21.96 -13.20 -13.61
C THR A 129 21.66 -14.67 -13.88
N LEU A 130 20.78 -14.96 -14.86
CA LEU A 130 20.45 -16.35 -15.25
C LEU A 130 21.66 -17.12 -15.81
N LEU A 131 22.59 -16.43 -16.48
CA LEU A 131 23.83 -17.04 -16.97
C LEU A 131 24.77 -17.43 -15.82
N ARG A 132 24.87 -16.55 -14.81
CA ARG A 132 25.74 -16.75 -13.63
C ARG A 132 25.19 -17.81 -12.69
N ASP A 133 23.88 -17.87 -12.56
CA ASP A 133 23.20 -18.83 -11.70
C ASP A 133 22.16 -19.64 -12.48
N ARG A 134 22.62 -20.80 -12.98
CA ARG A 134 21.80 -21.73 -13.75
C ARG A 134 20.84 -22.55 -12.90
N LYS A 135 20.87 -22.41 -11.57
CA LYS A 135 19.92 -23.07 -10.67
C LYS A 135 18.62 -22.27 -10.53
N ILE A 136 18.58 -21.04 -11.06
CA ILE A 136 17.36 -20.25 -11.11
C ILE A 136 16.37 -20.93 -12.05
N THR A 137 15.22 -21.33 -11.51
CA THR A 137 14.12 -21.96 -12.26
C THR A 137 12.85 -21.12 -12.24
N GLN A 138 12.85 -20.01 -11.49
CA GLN A 138 11.74 -19.07 -11.45
C GLN A 138 12.18 -17.63 -11.23
N ILE A 139 11.45 -16.71 -11.83
CA ILE A 139 11.54 -15.26 -11.62
C ILE A 139 10.21 -14.79 -11.06
N ILE A 140 10.25 -14.04 -9.96
CA ILE A 140 9.08 -13.36 -9.39
C ILE A 140 9.25 -11.86 -9.67
N ASP A 141 8.33 -11.30 -10.45
CA ASP A 141 8.36 -9.92 -10.92
C ASP A 141 7.23 -9.12 -10.26
N THR A 142 7.56 -8.13 -9.42
CA THR A 142 6.58 -7.23 -8.76
C THR A 142 6.56 -5.81 -9.31
N GLN A 143 7.50 -5.44 -10.19
CA GLN A 143 7.59 -4.08 -10.74
C GLN A 143 6.47 -3.80 -11.75
N PRO A 144 6.09 -2.56 -12.06
CA PRO A 144 5.07 -2.25 -13.06
C PRO A 144 5.62 -2.17 -14.51
N ILE A 145 6.94 -2.26 -14.72
CA ILE A 145 7.60 -2.01 -16.01
C ILE A 145 8.56 -3.14 -16.40
N GLY A 146 8.98 -3.19 -17.66
CA GLY A 146 10.09 -4.05 -18.09
C GLY A 146 9.80 -5.56 -18.11
N THR A 147 8.56 -5.98 -17.89
CA THR A 147 8.16 -7.40 -17.89
C THR A 147 8.50 -8.11 -19.19
N GLY A 148 8.31 -7.44 -20.34
CA GLY A 148 8.71 -7.99 -21.63
C GLY A 148 10.21 -8.27 -21.74
N ALA A 149 11.06 -7.44 -21.12
CA ALA A 149 12.50 -7.65 -21.09
C ALA A 149 12.89 -8.85 -20.22
N VAL A 150 12.27 -8.98 -19.04
CA VAL A 150 12.44 -10.12 -18.14
C VAL A 150 12.05 -11.43 -18.82
N ILE A 151 10.87 -11.47 -19.46
CA ILE A 151 10.38 -12.68 -20.15
C ILE A 151 11.31 -13.06 -21.30
N LYS A 152 11.71 -12.11 -22.14
CA LYS A 152 12.60 -12.41 -23.28
C LYS A 152 13.99 -12.88 -22.81
N ALA A 153 14.52 -12.33 -21.72
CA ALA A 153 15.77 -12.81 -21.13
C ALA A 153 15.65 -14.26 -20.61
N ALA A 154 14.56 -14.57 -19.90
CA ALA A 154 14.26 -15.93 -19.44
C ALA A 154 14.08 -16.92 -20.59
N ARG A 155 13.39 -16.52 -21.66
CA ARG A 155 13.25 -17.34 -22.88
C ARG A 155 14.58 -17.63 -23.54
N LEU A 156 15.44 -16.62 -23.67
CA LEU A 156 16.76 -16.81 -24.25
C LEU A 156 17.61 -17.75 -23.39
N ALA A 157 17.57 -17.61 -22.07
CA ALA A 157 18.25 -18.51 -21.15
C ALA A 157 17.71 -19.95 -21.26
N ASN A 158 16.40 -20.13 -21.33
CA ASN A 158 15.78 -21.44 -21.52
C ASN A 158 16.18 -22.09 -22.84
N PHE A 159 16.24 -21.31 -23.91
CA PHE A 159 16.66 -21.78 -25.22
C PHE A 159 18.15 -22.17 -25.24
N LEU A 160 19.03 -21.35 -24.66
CA LEU A 160 20.48 -21.57 -24.70
C LEU A 160 20.97 -22.61 -23.68
N PHE A 161 20.31 -22.72 -22.52
CA PHE A 161 20.83 -23.47 -21.37
C PHE A 161 19.86 -24.52 -20.81
N ASN A 162 18.66 -24.65 -21.39
CA ASN A 162 17.64 -25.61 -20.94
C ASN A 162 17.26 -25.48 -19.45
N THR A 163 17.24 -24.25 -18.93
CA THR A 163 17.01 -23.92 -17.50
C THR A 163 15.54 -23.99 -17.06
N HIS A 164 14.60 -24.03 -18.01
CA HIS A 164 13.15 -24.10 -17.76
C HIS A 164 12.60 -23.03 -16.78
N VAL A 165 13.16 -21.83 -16.83
CA VAL A 165 12.76 -20.65 -16.04
C VAL A 165 11.33 -20.25 -16.35
N ARG A 166 10.48 -20.16 -15.32
CA ARG A 166 9.16 -19.52 -15.37
C ARG A 166 9.23 -18.06 -14.90
N VAL A 167 8.33 -17.22 -15.40
CA VAL A 167 8.17 -15.83 -14.97
C VAL A 167 6.79 -15.66 -14.35
N LEU A 168 6.77 -15.34 -13.07
CA LEU A 168 5.57 -15.09 -12.28
C LEU A 168 5.43 -13.59 -12.06
N LYS A 169 4.37 -13.00 -12.59
CA LYS A 169 4.10 -11.57 -12.46
C LYS A 169 3.11 -11.37 -11.32
N VAL A 170 3.54 -10.74 -10.23
CA VAL A 170 2.65 -10.45 -9.10
C VAL A 170 2.04 -9.07 -9.29
N MET A 171 0.71 -9.02 -9.39
CA MET A 171 -0.02 -7.76 -9.34
C MET A 171 0.09 -7.17 -7.94
N THR A 172 0.59 -5.95 -7.90
CA THR A 172 0.76 -5.18 -6.65
C THR A 172 -0.34 -4.15 -6.47
N ASP A 173 -1.29 -4.10 -7.40
CA ASP A 173 -2.51 -3.30 -7.42
C ASP A 173 -3.72 -4.23 -7.61
N LEU A 174 -4.90 -3.77 -7.21
CA LEU A 174 -6.17 -4.44 -7.52
C LEU A 174 -6.42 -4.39 -9.04
N PRO A 175 -7.08 -5.40 -9.64
CA PRO A 175 -7.11 -5.54 -11.11
C PRO A 175 -7.71 -4.38 -11.89
N LYS A 176 -8.65 -3.64 -11.29
CA LYS A 176 -9.34 -2.53 -11.93
C LYS A 176 -8.33 -1.44 -12.31
N GLU A 177 -8.33 -0.98 -13.56
CA GLU A 177 -7.39 0.04 -14.08
C GLU A 177 -5.87 -0.31 -14.01
N ALA A 178 -5.50 -1.55 -13.64
CA ALA A 178 -4.11 -1.98 -13.47
C ALA A 178 -3.48 -2.53 -14.77
N ILE A 179 -3.77 -1.87 -15.90
CA ILE A 179 -3.41 -2.32 -17.25
C ILE A 179 -1.89 -2.41 -17.50
N HIS A 180 -1.06 -1.75 -16.69
CA HIS A 180 0.40 -1.86 -16.75
C HIS A 180 0.93 -3.25 -16.41
N PHE A 181 0.11 -4.12 -15.80
CA PHE A 181 0.44 -5.53 -15.59
C PHE A 181 0.12 -6.43 -16.80
N ALA A 182 -0.49 -5.91 -17.86
CA ALA A 182 -0.85 -6.63 -19.10
C ALA A 182 0.09 -6.29 -20.27
N PRO A 183 1.34 -6.79 -20.28
CA PRO A 183 2.19 -6.60 -21.46
C PRO A 183 1.56 -7.30 -22.68
N GLY A 184 1.76 -6.75 -23.87
CA GLY A 184 1.44 -7.44 -25.12
C GLY A 184 2.32 -8.68 -25.31
N LEU A 185 1.85 -9.84 -24.85
CA LEU A 185 2.62 -11.09 -24.86
C LEU A 185 2.35 -11.92 -26.12
N SER A 186 3.42 -12.34 -26.80
CA SER A 186 3.35 -13.34 -27.86
C SER A 186 3.03 -14.73 -27.29
N GLN A 187 2.56 -15.67 -28.14
CA GLN A 187 2.26 -17.05 -27.70
C GLN A 187 3.48 -17.72 -27.01
N ALA A 188 4.69 -17.42 -27.47
CA ALA A 188 5.90 -17.97 -26.90
C ALA A 188 6.34 -17.28 -25.58
N ASP A 189 5.87 -16.05 -25.33
CA ASP A 189 6.04 -15.40 -24.02
C ASP A 189 5.06 -15.98 -23.01
N ARG A 190 3.82 -16.21 -23.46
CA ARG A 190 2.73 -16.82 -22.68
C ARG A 190 3.06 -18.21 -22.14
N SER A 191 3.90 -18.99 -22.82
CA SER A 191 4.24 -20.36 -22.39
C SER A 191 5.11 -20.45 -21.14
N ILE A 192 5.76 -19.36 -20.74
CA ILE A 192 6.57 -19.31 -19.51
C ILE A 192 6.07 -18.26 -18.51
N TYR A 193 4.99 -17.56 -18.84
CA TYR A 193 4.46 -16.44 -18.06
C TYR A 193 3.17 -16.83 -17.35
N THR A 194 3.07 -16.44 -16.09
CA THR A 194 1.84 -16.55 -15.29
C THR A 194 1.62 -15.25 -14.54
N LEU A 195 0.40 -14.69 -14.62
CA LEU A 195 -0.01 -13.56 -13.82
C LEU A 195 -0.58 -14.07 -12.49
N LEU A 196 -0.09 -13.53 -11.37
CA LEU A 196 -0.58 -13.79 -10.03
C LEU A 196 -1.35 -12.55 -9.57
N ALA A 197 -2.66 -12.71 -9.34
CA ALA A 197 -3.57 -11.59 -9.11
C ALA A 197 -4.61 -11.91 -8.04
N THR A 198 -5.35 -10.89 -7.61
CA THR A 198 -6.62 -11.08 -6.90
C THR A 198 -7.78 -11.14 -7.92
N PRO A 199 -8.93 -11.73 -7.58
CA PRO A 199 -10.11 -11.67 -8.44
C PRO A 199 -10.55 -10.21 -8.69
N PRO A 200 -11.01 -9.85 -9.90
CA PRO A 200 -11.35 -8.48 -10.27
C PRO A 200 -12.63 -7.94 -9.62
N PHE A 201 -13.52 -8.81 -9.17
CA PHE A 201 -14.79 -8.48 -8.53
C PHE A 201 -15.27 -9.67 -7.70
N LYS A 202 -16.30 -9.48 -6.88
CA LYS A 202 -16.90 -10.56 -6.08
C LYS A 202 -17.91 -11.41 -6.88
N PRO A 203 -18.19 -12.66 -6.43
CA PRO A 203 -19.35 -13.39 -6.91
C PRO A 203 -20.64 -12.62 -6.65
N LYS A 204 -21.60 -12.66 -7.57
CA LYS A 204 -22.94 -12.12 -7.34
C LYS A 204 -23.73 -13.05 -6.42
N GLU A 205 -24.71 -12.49 -5.71
CA GLU A 205 -25.61 -13.30 -4.89
C GLU A 205 -26.33 -14.35 -5.75
N GLY A 206 -26.24 -15.63 -5.36
CA GLY A 206 -26.83 -16.75 -6.10
C GLY A 206 -26.08 -17.20 -7.36
N GLU A 207 -24.91 -16.61 -7.68
CA GLU A 207 -24.08 -17.02 -8.82
C GLU A 207 -23.40 -18.37 -8.56
N SER A 208 -23.43 -19.28 -9.56
CA SER A 208 -22.70 -20.55 -9.45
C SER A 208 -21.19 -20.33 -9.62
N GLU A 209 -20.37 -21.23 -9.06
CA GLU A 209 -18.90 -21.14 -9.19
C GLU A 209 -18.46 -21.16 -10.67
N ASN A 210 -19.13 -21.95 -11.51
CA ASN A 210 -18.82 -22.03 -12.93
C ASN A 210 -19.14 -20.73 -13.67
N ASP A 211 -20.29 -20.11 -13.40
CA ASP A 211 -20.69 -18.85 -14.04
C ASP A 211 -19.76 -17.72 -13.62
N TYR A 212 -19.42 -17.68 -12.33
CA TYR A 212 -18.46 -16.72 -11.81
C TYR A 212 -17.07 -16.89 -12.45
N ASN A 213 -16.56 -18.12 -12.51
CA ASN A 213 -15.27 -18.41 -13.15
C ASN A 213 -15.27 -18.05 -14.65
N SER A 214 -16.37 -18.29 -15.36
CA SER A 214 -16.52 -17.87 -16.77
C SER A 214 -16.44 -16.36 -16.89
N ARG A 215 -17.24 -15.63 -16.09
CA ARG A 215 -17.29 -14.16 -16.11
C ARG A 215 -15.95 -13.52 -15.77
N VAL A 216 -15.21 -14.08 -14.82
CA VAL A 216 -13.87 -13.62 -14.48
C VAL A 216 -12.87 -13.87 -15.62
N ASN A 217 -12.91 -15.05 -16.25
CA ASN A 217 -12.03 -15.36 -17.37
C ASN A 217 -12.32 -14.45 -18.58
N ASP A 218 -13.59 -14.19 -18.87
CA ASP A 218 -14.01 -13.27 -19.93
C ASP A 218 -13.49 -11.86 -19.65
N TRP A 219 -13.56 -11.41 -18.39
CA TRP A 219 -13.03 -10.12 -17.98
C TRP A 219 -11.51 -10.00 -18.22
N TRP A 220 -10.73 -11.00 -17.81
CA TRP A 220 -9.27 -11.02 -18.07
C TRP A 220 -8.94 -11.07 -19.55
N LYS A 221 -9.74 -11.80 -20.34
CA LYS A 221 -9.55 -11.87 -21.78
C LYS A 221 -9.82 -10.52 -22.45
N GLU A 222 -10.91 -9.86 -22.05
CA GLU A 222 -11.32 -8.56 -22.57
C GLU A 222 -10.32 -7.45 -22.20
N HIS A 223 -9.91 -7.37 -20.92
CA HIS A 223 -9.14 -6.25 -20.40
C HIS A 223 -7.62 -6.46 -20.49
N PHE A 224 -7.14 -7.71 -20.42
CA PHE A 224 -5.72 -8.05 -20.37
C PHE A 224 -5.26 -8.97 -21.51
N GLY A 225 -6.17 -9.48 -22.34
CA GLY A 225 -5.84 -10.37 -23.47
C GLY A 225 -5.34 -11.77 -23.04
N LEU A 226 -5.53 -12.11 -21.76
CA LEU A 226 -5.05 -13.35 -21.13
C LEU A 226 -6.09 -14.47 -21.29
N ASP A 227 -5.62 -15.66 -21.66
CA ASP A 227 -6.45 -16.85 -21.80
C ASP A 227 -6.67 -17.55 -20.44
N PRO A 228 -7.71 -18.40 -20.30
CA PRO A 228 -7.91 -19.20 -19.10
C PRO A 228 -6.64 -20.01 -18.73
N GLY A 229 -6.27 -19.99 -17.45
CA GLY A 229 -5.06 -20.66 -16.95
C GLY A 229 -3.78 -19.82 -17.02
N GLN A 230 -3.82 -18.60 -17.57
CA GLN A 230 -2.70 -17.66 -17.52
C GLN A 230 -2.72 -16.76 -16.27
N VAL A 231 -3.82 -16.77 -15.54
CA VAL A 231 -4.02 -16.04 -14.28
C VAL A 231 -4.22 -17.06 -13.16
N GLU A 232 -3.41 -16.96 -12.12
CA GLU A 232 -3.57 -17.70 -10.88
C GLU A 232 -3.99 -16.71 -9.77
N TYR A 233 -5.05 -17.05 -9.03
CA TYR A 233 -5.55 -16.20 -7.95
C TYR A 233 -4.82 -16.49 -6.65
N ILE A 234 -4.20 -15.46 -6.09
CA ILE A 234 -3.42 -15.55 -4.87
C ILE A 234 -4.02 -14.65 -3.78
N LYS A 235 -3.88 -15.06 -2.52
CA LYS A 235 -3.92 -14.10 -1.42
C LYS A 235 -2.68 -13.20 -1.54
N PRO A 236 -2.82 -11.86 -1.61
CA PRO A 236 -1.68 -10.95 -1.68
C PRO A 236 -0.71 -11.22 -0.52
N PRO A 237 0.61 -11.35 -0.76
CA PRO A 237 1.58 -11.51 0.31
C PRO A 237 1.72 -10.18 1.05
N LEU A 238 1.30 -10.14 2.31
CA LEU A 238 1.35 -8.94 3.13
C LEU A 238 2.61 -8.93 3.99
N ARG A 239 2.94 -7.75 4.53
CA ARG A 239 4.01 -7.65 5.52
C ARG A 239 3.65 -8.45 6.78
N PRO A 240 4.63 -9.05 7.48
CA PRO A 240 4.36 -10.05 8.52
C PRO A 240 3.44 -9.57 9.64
N ALA A 241 3.56 -8.31 10.07
CA ALA A 241 2.71 -7.79 11.14
C ALA A 241 1.22 -7.73 10.74
N PHE A 242 0.91 -7.46 9.47
CA PHE A 242 -0.47 -7.43 8.97
C PHE A 242 -1.09 -8.81 8.93
N GLU A 243 -0.33 -9.84 8.53
CA GLU A 243 -0.82 -11.22 8.53
C GLU A 243 -1.05 -11.73 9.96
N GLN A 244 -0.12 -11.41 10.88
CA GLN A 244 -0.20 -11.86 12.27
C GLN A 244 -1.37 -11.22 13.01
N ILE A 245 -1.68 -9.95 12.76
CA ILE A 245 -2.69 -9.22 13.52
C ILE A 245 -4.12 -9.45 13.00
N ALA A 246 -4.27 -9.87 11.75
CA ALA A 246 -5.58 -10.13 11.14
C ALA A 246 -6.43 -11.08 12.00
N SER A 247 -5.83 -12.12 12.60
CA SER A 247 -6.51 -13.09 13.46
C SER A 247 -6.50 -12.77 14.96
N GLN A 248 -5.86 -11.69 15.38
CA GLN A 248 -5.77 -11.33 16.81
C GLN A 248 -6.96 -10.49 17.26
N PRO A 249 -7.20 -10.34 18.58
CA PRO A 249 -8.14 -9.36 19.09
C PRO A 249 -7.71 -7.92 18.75
N VAL A 250 -8.66 -6.99 18.79
CA VAL A 250 -8.39 -5.55 18.65
C VAL A 250 -7.40 -5.09 19.74
N PRO A 251 -6.27 -4.46 19.40
CA PRO A 251 -5.24 -4.10 20.36
C PRO A 251 -5.61 -2.86 21.18
N GLN A 252 -5.34 -2.90 22.49
CA GLN A 252 -5.54 -1.76 23.40
C GLN A 252 -4.25 -0.97 23.65
N GLU A 253 -3.08 -1.55 23.37
CA GLU A 253 -1.80 -0.85 23.40
C GLU A 253 -1.32 -0.64 21.96
N LEU A 254 -1.14 0.61 21.58
CA LEU A 254 -0.59 1.02 20.29
C LEU A 254 0.86 1.47 20.45
N GLY A 255 1.67 1.25 19.42
CA GLY A 255 3.07 1.62 19.40
C GLY A 255 3.34 2.85 18.56
N VAL A 256 4.28 3.69 19.01
CA VAL A 256 4.84 4.79 18.22
C VAL A 256 6.36 4.62 18.16
N LYS A 257 6.89 4.31 16.97
CA LYS A 257 8.33 4.29 16.71
C LYS A 257 8.88 5.72 16.76
N ILE A 258 9.96 5.90 17.52
CA ILE A 258 10.68 7.16 17.73
C ILE A 258 11.99 7.11 16.93
N ASN A 259 12.07 7.90 15.87
CA ASN A 259 13.17 7.86 14.91
C ASN A 259 14.32 8.81 15.27
N SER A 260 14.08 9.83 16.11
CA SER A 260 15.10 10.77 16.56
C SER A 260 14.78 11.35 17.94
N ASP A 261 15.79 11.94 18.59
CA ASP A 261 15.59 12.65 19.85
C ASP A 261 14.72 13.91 19.67
N GLU A 262 14.77 14.52 18.49
CA GLU A 262 13.92 15.66 18.13
C GLU A 262 12.44 15.24 18.01
N GLU A 263 12.14 14.09 17.40
CA GLU A 263 10.75 13.57 17.37
C GLU A 263 10.22 13.39 18.80
N LEU A 264 11.03 12.82 19.71
CA LEU A 264 10.65 12.63 21.10
C LEU A 264 10.40 13.96 21.82
N ALA A 265 11.30 14.92 21.66
CA ALA A 265 11.18 16.24 22.29
C ALA A 265 9.93 17.00 21.80
N LEU A 266 9.65 16.95 20.50
CA LEU A 266 8.47 17.57 19.90
C LEU A 266 7.16 16.91 20.36
N LEU A 267 7.12 15.59 20.51
CA LEU A 267 5.92 14.91 21.02
C LEU A 267 5.65 15.22 22.49
N LYS A 268 6.72 15.38 23.29
CA LYS A 268 6.62 15.80 24.69
C LYS A 268 6.16 17.26 24.82
N SER A 269 6.56 18.15 23.89
CA SER A 269 6.19 19.57 23.98
C SER A 269 4.69 19.83 23.84
N ILE A 270 3.96 18.98 23.13
CA ILE A 270 2.49 19.05 23.02
C ILE A 270 1.75 18.18 24.04
N SER A 271 2.46 17.71 25.07
CA SER A 271 1.92 16.92 26.20
C SER A 271 1.23 15.61 25.82
N ILE A 272 1.56 15.02 24.66
CA ILE A 272 1.06 13.70 24.25
C ILE A 272 1.72 12.59 25.05
N PHE A 273 3.03 12.73 25.28
CA PHE A 273 3.82 11.89 26.17
C PHE A 273 4.40 12.75 27.28
N LYS A 274 4.50 12.19 28.48
CA LYS A 274 5.05 12.84 29.67
C LYS A 274 6.56 12.69 29.73
N GLU A 275 7.19 13.45 30.61
CA GLU A 275 8.65 13.38 30.76
C GLU A 275 9.14 11.99 31.22
N GLU A 276 8.34 11.34 32.07
CA GLU A 276 8.55 9.99 32.55
C GLU A 276 8.34 8.88 31.50
N ASP A 277 7.74 9.20 30.35
CA ASP A 277 7.56 8.23 29.28
C ASP A 277 8.90 7.99 28.56
N ILE A 278 9.53 6.87 28.89
CA ILE A 278 10.82 6.46 28.36
C ILE A 278 10.59 5.47 27.21
N PRO A 279 11.06 5.77 25.98
CA PRO A 279 10.99 4.82 24.88
C PRO A 279 11.73 3.53 25.22
N LYS A 280 11.09 2.39 24.99
CA LYS A 280 11.69 1.07 25.13
C LYS A 280 12.49 0.75 23.87
N GLU A 281 13.64 0.11 24.04
CA GLU A 281 14.38 -0.46 22.91
C GLU A 281 13.71 -1.77 22.47
N GLU A 282 13.32 -1.83 21.21
CA GLU A 282 12.79 -3.03 20.57
C GLU A 282 13.70 -3.49 19.45
N LYS A 283 13.72 -4.81 19.25
CA LYS A 283 14.49 -5.47 18.21
C LYS A 283 13.55 -5.94 17.11
N THR A 284 13.94 -5.72 15.87
CA THR A 284 13.24 -6.26 14.72
C THR A 284 14.22 -6.87 13.73
N ASN A 285 13.77 -7.89 13.01
CA ASN A 285 14.55 -8.48 11.95
C ASN A 285 14.12 -7.84 10.64
N VAL A 286 15.00 -7.03 10.06
CA VAL A 286 14.83 -6.51 8.70
C VAL A 286 15.69 -7.33 7.75
N LEU A 287 15.17 -7.65 6.58
CA LEU A 287 15.96 -8.36 5.58
C LEU A 287 17.05 -7.43 5.04
N GLY A 288 18.32 -7.76 5.27
CA GLY A 288 19.45 -7.04 4.69
C GLY A 288 19.48 -7.18 3.16
N PRO A 289 20.35 -6.43 2.47
CA PRO A 289 20.47 -6.49 1.00
C PRO A 289 20.69 -7.92 0.47
N ASN A 290 21.41 -8.74 1.24
CA ASN A 290 21.73 -10.13 0.89
C ASN A 290 20.65 -11.13 1.35
N GLY A 291 19.58 -10.67 2.01
CA GLY A 291 18.48 -11.52 2.49
C GLY A 291 18.73 -12.22 3.79
N ILE A 292 19.88 -11.93 4.40
CA ILE A 292 20.17 -12.32 5.76
C ILE A 292 19.38 -11.36 6.65
N PRO A 293 18.55 -11.87 7.58
CA PRO A 293 17.94 -11.05 8.61
C PRO A 293 19.01 -10.28 9.37
N VAL A 294 18.87 -8.96 9.42
CA VAL A 294 19.68 -8.05 10.22
C VAL A 294 18.81 -7.58 11.37
N GLU A 295 19.31 -7.71 12.58
CA GLU A 295 18.65 -7.15 13.76
C GLU A 295 18.80 -5.62 13.71
N GLU A 296 17.69 -4.92 13.61
CA GLU A 296 17.59 -3.47 13.78
C GLU A 296 16.98 -3.21 15.17
N THR A 297 17.68 -2.39 15.97
CA THR A 297 17.14 -1.86 17.23
C THR A 297 16.49 -0.52 16.97
N TYR A 298 15.28 -0.33 17.47
CA TYR A 298 14.58 0.95 17.41
C TYR A 298 13.91 1.27 18.74
N ARG A 299 13.54 2.54 18.91
CA ARG A 299 12.86 3.02 20.13
C ARG A 299 11.35 3.08 19.89
N ARG A 300 10.57 2.58 20.84
CA ARG A 300 9.11 2.57 20.79
C ARG A 300 8.53 3.17 22.07
N LEU A 301 7.57 4.07 21.91
CA LEU A 301 6.65 4.49 22.98
C LEU A 301 5.35 3.69 22.88
N SER A 302 4.81 3.31 24.04
CA SER A 302 3.52 2.63 24.14
C SER A 302 2.44 3.67 24.44
N TYR A 303 1.29 3.54 23.80
CA TYR A 303 0.13 4.40 23.97
C TYR A 303 -1.10 3.55 24.21
N THR A 304 -1.68 3.64 25.41
CA THR A 304 -2.86 2.84 25.78
C THR A 304 -4.13 3.57 25.37
N VAL A 305 -5.02 2.86 24.69
CA VAL A 305 -6.38 3.30 24.35
C VAL A 305 -7.39 2.39 25.02
N ASN A 306 -8.44 2.96 25.61
CA ASN A 306 -9.50 2.16 26.18
C ASN A 306 -10.40 1.57 25.09
N PRO A 307 -11.14 0.50 25.36
CA PRO A 307 -12.10 -0.07 24.42
C PRO A 307 -13.18 0.90 23.93
N GLU A 308 -13.63 1.81 24.79
CA GLU A 308 -14.69 2.79 24.51
C GLU A 308 -14.20 4.06 23.78
N ASP A 309 -12.89 4.28 23.72
CA ASP A 309 -12.32 5.44 23.05
C ASP A 309 -12.49 5.33 21.53
N THR A 310 -12.67 6.45 20.84
CA THR A 310 -12.64 6.48 19.37
C THR A 310 -11.22 6.68 18.87
N VAL A 311 -10.75 5.78 18.02
CA VAL A 311 -9.41 5.81 17.43
C VAL A 311 -9.51 6.07 15.93
N GLY A 312 -8.86 7.14 15.48
CA GLY A 312 -8.66 7.47 14.08
C GLY A 312 -7.24 7.18 13.61
N LEU A 313 -7.08 6.83 12.33
CA LEU A 313 -5.76 6.71 11.68
C LEU A 313 -5.73 7.49 10.36
N ILE A 314 -4.70 8.30 10.13
CA ILE A 314 -4.43 8.93 8.83
C ILE A 314 -3.13 8.35 8.27
N THR A 315 -3.21 7.71 7.10
CA THR A 315 -2.06 7.19 6.35
C THR A 315 -2.30 7.26 4.84
N ILE A 316 -2.02 8.44 4.28
CA ILE A 316 -2.28 8.76 2.86
C ILE A 316 -1.11 8.33 1.94
N GLY A 317 -0.05 7.77 2.51
CA GLY A 317 1.13 7.26 1.81
C GLY A 317 2.42 7.95 2.24
N SER A 318 3.55 7.47 1.72
CA SER A 318 4.89 7.98 2.09
C SER A 318 5.16 9.42 1.64
N GLN A 319 4.39 9.91 0.66
CA GLN A 319 4.44 11.26 0.11
C GLN A 319 3.10 11.96 0.32
N ALA A 320 2.57 11.89 1.56
CA ALA A 320 1.25 12.41 1.91
C ALA A 320 1.08 13.88 1.49
N ASN A 321 -0.12 14.22 0.99
CA ASN A 321 -0.50 15.60 0.75
C ASN A 321 -0.53 16.35 2.10
N ILE A 322 0.36 17.33 2.23
CA ILE A 322 0.59 18.07 3.48
C ILE A 322 -0.65 18.87 3.87
N GLU A 323 -1.26 19.56 2.91
CA GLU A 323 -2.43 20.41 3.17
C GLU A 323 -3.67 19.57 3.46
N ALA A 324 -3.87 18.47 2.73
CA ALA A 324 -4.99 17.58 2.99
C ALA A 324 -4.91 16.94 4.38
N THR A 325 -3.70 16.48 4.78
CA THR A 325 -3.49 15.90 6.12
C THR A 325 -3.82 16.89 7.23
N LYS A 326 -3.31 18.13 7.13
CA LYS A 326 -3.62 19.20 8.11
C LYS A 326 -5.10 19.57 8.11
N ALA A 327 -5.75 19.58 6.94
CA ALA A 327 -7.18 19.85 6.83
C ALA A 327 -8.01 18.78 7.56
N TYR A 328 -7.72 17.48 7.37
CA TYR A 328 -8.39 16.42 8.12
C TYR A 328 -8.19 16.53 9.64
N VAL A 329 -6.99 16.90 10.08
CA VAL A 329 -6.71 17.15 11.51
C VAL A 329 -7.56 18.30 12.04
N ASN A 330 -7.62 19.43 11.34
CA ASN A 330 -8.47 20.56 11.71
C ASN A 330 -9.97 20.19 11.69
N ASP A 331 -10.42 19.44 10.69
CA ASP A 331 -11.80 18.97 10.62
C ASP A 331 -12.17 18.12 11.83
N LEU A 332 -11.29 17.21 12.26
CA LEU A 332 -11.55 16.42 13.45
C LEU A 332 -11.59 17.28 14.72
N ILE A 333 -10.66 18.24 14.87
CA ILE A 333 -10.68 19.20 15.99
C ILE A 333 -12.02 19.93 16.04
N ASP A 334 -12.47 20.47 14.90
CA ASP A 334 -13.73 21.20 14.78
C ASP A 334 -14.93 20.30 15.11
N MET A 335 -14.95 19.07 14.61
CA MET A 335 -16.03 18.11 14.87
C MET A 335 -16.09 17.67 16.34
N VAL A 336 -14.95 17.42 16.99
CA VAL A 336 -14.92 17.08 18.42
C VAL A 336 -15.39 18.27 19.26
N ASN A 337 -14.96 19.49 18.94
CA ASN A 337 -15.47 20.70 19.59
C ASN A 337 -16.98 20.84 19.42
N GLN A 338 -17.50 20.66 18.21
CA GLN A 338 -18.94 20.72 17.94
C GLN A 338 -19.69 19.65 18.73
N SER A 339 -19.21 18.41 18.73
CA SER A 339 -19.78 17.32 19.53
C SER A 339 -19.81 17.66 21.02
N ASN A 340 -18.73 18.23 21.55
CA ASN A 340 -18.63 18.62 22.96
C ASN A 340 -19.67 19.67 23.37
N THR A 341 -20.16 20.50 22.45
CA THR A 341 -21.25 21.45 22.72
C THR A 341 -22.62 20.79 22.84
N MET A 342 -22.78 19.57 22.34
CA MET A 342 -24.05 18.83 22.36
C MET A 342 -24.17 17.88 23.56
N VAL A 343 -23.07 17.59 24.25
CA VAL A 343 -23.03 16.72 25.44
C VAL A 343 -23.79 17.39 26.58
N ARG A 344 -24.72 16.68 27.23
CA ARG A 344 -25.53 17.23 28.32
C ARG A 344 -24.71 17.37 29.59
N GLU A 345 -25.13 18.28 30.46
CA GLU A 345 -24.52 18.43 31.78
C GLU A 345 -24.58 17.11 32.56
N GLY A 346 -23.41 16.61 32.97
CA GLY A 346 -23.26 15.34 33.68
C GLY A 346 -22.97 14.12 32.80
N GLU A 347 -23.00 14.24 31.46
CA GLU A 347 -22.55 13.19 30.55
C GLU A 347 -21.03 13.27 30.31
N GLU A 348 -20.37 12.11 30.24
CA GLU A 348 -18.94 12.05 29.95
C GLU A 348 -18.70 12.28 28.45
N ARG A 349 -17.75 13.17 28.14
CA ARG A 349 -17.32 13.38 26.75
C ARG A 349 -16.57 12.15 26.26
N ARG A 350 -16.94 11.67 25.07
CA ARG A 350 -16.22 10.59 24.39
C ARG A 350 -14.77 11.03 24.13
N LYS A 351 -13.80 10.14 24.35
CA LYS A 351 -12.39 10.41 24.08
C LYS A 351 -12.01 10.01 22.67
N PHE A 352 -11.16 10.81 22.04
CA PHE A 352 -10.70 10.64 20.68
C PHE A 352 -9.18 10.57 20.62
N HIS A 353 -8.65 9.65 19.84
CA HIS A 353 -7.21 9.49 19.59
C HIS A 353 -6.96 9.40 18.09
N LEU A 354 -6.24 10.36 17.51
CA LEU A 354 -5.94 10.39 16.09
C LEU A 354 -4.45 10.14 15.87
N PHE A 355 -4.11 9.00 15.28
CA PHE A 355 -2.75 8.68 14.84
C PHE A 355 -2.52 9.20 13.43
N VAL A 356 -1.46 9.99 13.20
CA VAL A 356 -1.22 10.65 11.91
C VAL A 356 0.14 10.27 11.36
N ALA A 357 0.19 9.34 10.39
CA ALA A 357 1.42 8.97 9.69
C ALA A 357 1.92 10.16 8.84
N SER A 358 2.99 10.79 9.32
CA SER A 358 3.47 12.09 8.84
C SER A 358 4.71 11.99 7.94
N GLY A 359 5.08 10.77 7.54
CA GLY A 359 6.29 10.49 6.76
C GLY A 359 7.58 10.63 7.59
N ARG A 360 8.72 10.73 6.91
CA ARG A 360 10.02 10.85 7.58
C ARG A 360 10.21 12.27 8.11
N HIS A 361 10.44 12.42 9.40
CA HIS A 361 10.97 13.65 9.97
C HIS A 361 12.49 13.73 9.74
N ILE A 362 12.96 14.86 9.22
CA ILE A 362 14.37 15.17 9.12
C ILE A 362 14.64 16.25 10.18
N PRO A 363 15.58 16.00 11.12
CA PRO A 363 15.90 16.96 12.18
C PRO A 363 16.14 18.37 11.65
N ASN A 364 15.57 19.38 12.32
CA ASN A 364 15.61 20.80 11.96
C ASN A 364 14.90 21.19 10.64
N GLU A 365 14.23 20.27 9.95
CA GLU A 365 13.44 20.58 8.76
C GLU A 365 11.94 20.76 9.08
N ASN A 366 11.28 21.64 8.33
CA ASN A 366 9.83 21.88 8.47
C ASN A 366 8.98 20.80 7.78
N THR A 367 9.16 19.56 8.20
CA THR A 367 8.40 18.38 7.71
C THR A 367 6.94 18.41 8.17
N LEU A 368 6.07 17.58 7.54
CA LEU A 368 4.67 17.42 7.97
C LEU A 368 4.54 17.07 9.46
N PHE A 369 5.41 16.21 9.98
CA PHE A 369 5.46 15.88 11.41
C PHE A 369 5.56 17.15 12.27
N LYS A 370 6.56 18.00 12.00
CA LYS A 370 6.75 19.27 12.72
C LYS A 370 5.57 20.22 12.51
N GLN A 371 5.05 20.34 11.29
CA GLN A 371 3.91 21.21 11.00
C GLN A 371 2.64 20.81 11.77
N LEU A 372 2.44 19.51 12.02
CA LEU A 372 1.31 19.04 12.83
C LEU A 372 1.52 19.36 14.32
N ILE A 373 2.75 19.22 14.82
CA ILE A 373 3.10 19.64 16.19
C ILE A 373 2.81 21.15 16.35
N ASP A 374 3.30 21.97 15.42
CA ASP A 374 3.07 23.42 15.44
C ASP A 374 1.57 23.77 15.35
N LEU A 375 0.80 23.04 14.53
CA LEU A 375 -0.65 23.21 14.43
C LEU A 375 -1.35 22.91 15.77
N ILE A 376 -0.98 21.82 16.43
CA ILE A 376 -1.54 21.42 17.74
C ILE A 376 -1.21 22.47 18.80
N ASP A 377 0.05 22.89 18.89
CA ASP A 377 0.52 23.89 19.85
C ASP A 377 -0.24 25.22 19.69
N VAL A 378 -0.40 25.71 18.45
CA VAL A 378 -1.19 26.91 18.16
C VAL A 378 -2.64 26.75 18.65
N LYS A 379 -3.28 25.61 18.36
CA LYS A 379 -4.66 25.34 18.80
C LYS A 379 -4.78 25.25 20.32
N GLN A 380 -3.77 24.72 21.01
CA GLN A 380 -3.71 24.66 22.47
C GLN A 380 -3.57 26.08 23.07
N ILE A 381 -2.68 26.91 22.52
CA ILE A 381 -2.48 28.31 22.94
C ILE A 381 -3.75 29.15 22.71
N GLU A 382 -4.44 28.94 21.59
CA GLU A 382 -5.71 29.61 21.28
C GLU A 382 -6.89 29.11 22.13
N GLY A 383 -6.73 28.03 22.89
CA GLY A 383 -7.80 27.41 23.67
C GLY A 383 -8.88 26.76 22.81
N THR A 384 -8.57 26.41 21.55
CA THR A 384 -9.49 25.76 20.61
C THR A 384 -9.23 24.27 20.46
N PHE A 385 -8.20 23.74 21.11
CA PHE A 385 -7.90 22.31 21.14
C PHE A 385 -8.75 21.60 22.22
N PRO A 386 -9.57 20.59 21.86
CA PRO A 386 -10.42 19.89 22.82
C PRO A 386 -9.61 19.02 23.79
N ASP A 387 -10.02 19.00 25.06
CA ASP A 387 -9.36 18.26 26.15
C ASP A 387 -9.53 16.74 26.08
N ASN A 388 -10.57 16.29 25.37
CA ASN A 388 -10.88 14.88 25.11
C ASN A 388 -10.32 14.37 23.77
N LEU A 389 -9.41 15.11 23.11
CA LEU A 389 -8.76 14.70 21.87
C LEU A 389 -7.25 14.61 22.07
N SER A 390 -6.65 13.50 21.65
CA SER A 390 -5.21 13.37 21.46
C SER A 390 -4.92 13.23 19.97
N ILE A 391 -4.01 14.05 19.44
CA ILE A 391 -3.49 13.88 18.07
C ILE A 391 -2.02 13.50 18.19
N ILE A 392 -1.67 12.35 17.62
CA ILE A 392 -0.34 11.74 17.72
C ILE A 392 0.30 11.74 16.33
N PRO A 393 1.06 12.79 15.96
CA PRO A 393 1.91 12.74 14.78
C PRO A 393 2.91 11.61 14.91
N MET A 394 3.05 10.82 13.86
CA MET A 394 3.98 9.70 13.80
C MET A 394 4.97 9.95 12.68
N GLY A 395 6.28 9.85 12.99
CA GLY A 395 7.32 9.78 11.98
C GLY A 395 7.19 8.51 11.12
N PHE A 396 8.26 8.10 10.45
CA PHE A 396 8.24 6.84 9.69
C PHE A 396 8.00 5.64 10.63
N GLN A 397 6.91 4.90 10.41
CA GLN A 397 6.52 3.75 11.23
C GLN A 397 6.82 2.43 10.52
N SER A 398 7.08 1.36 11.29
CA SER A 398 7.19 0.01 10.72
C SER A 398 5.80 -0.64 10.59
N ASP A 399 5.74 -1.81 9.95
CA ASP A 399 4.51 -2.61 9.92
C ASP A 399 4.04 -3.03 11.33
N LYS A 400 4.97 -3.20 12.29
CA LYS A 400 4.65 -3.55 13.68
C LYS A 400 3.84 -2.48 14.42
N GLU A 401 4.00 -1.21 14.08
CA GLU A 401 3.19 -0.12 14.65
C GLU A 401 1.94 0.14 13.81
N MET A 402 2.07 0.10 12.48
CA MET A 402 0.98 0.41 11.57
C MET A 402 -0.14 -0.63 11.57
N ALA A 403 0.18 -1.93 11.64
CA ALA A 403 -0.83 -2.98 11.58
C ALA A 403 -1.77 -2.97 12.81
N PRO A 404 -1.26 -2.85 14.06
CA PRO A 404 -2.12 -2.66 15.24
C PRO A 404 -2.95 -1.38 15.18
N ALA A 405 -2.36 -0.26 14.76
CA ALA A 405 -3.08 1.00 14.66
C ALA A 405 -4.21 0.92 13.62
N MET A 406 -3.96 0.27 12.48
CA MET A 406 -4.96 0.08 11.43
C MET A 406 -6.10 -0.85 11.88
N LYS A 407 -5.79 -1.91 12.63
CA LYS A 407 -6.80 -2.81 13.17
C LYS A 407 -7.65 -2.14 14.25
N ARG A 408 -7.04 -1.33 15.13
CA ARG A 408 -7.74 -0.63 16.22
C ARG A 408 -8.59 0.55 15.75
N ALA A 409 -8.30 1.13 14.59
CA ALA A 409 -8.98 2.32 14.12
C ALA A 409 -10.49 2.07 13.90
N ASP A 410 -11.32 2.88 14.56
CA ASP A 410 -12.76 2.98 14.33
C ASP A 410 -13.06 3.67 12.99
N PHE A 411 -12.16 4.56 12.56
CA PHE A 411 -12.11 5.08 11.20
C PHE A 411 -10.67 5.30 10.76
N GLY A 412 -10.39 5.10 9.47
CA GLY A 412 -9.08 5.44 8.91
C GLY A 412 -9.18 6.15 7.57
N ILE A 413 -8.26 7.09 7.34
CA ILE A 413 -8.10 7.80 6.07
C ILE A 413 -6.84 7.26 5.39
N TYR A 414 -7.04 6.52 4.30
CA TYR A 414 -6.01 5.76 3.62
C TYR A 414 -5.75 6.32 2.21
N GLY A 415 -4.51 6.25 1.77
CA GLY A 415 -4.18 6.38 0.35
C GLY A 415 -4.54 5.10 -0.41
N ALA A 416 -4.80 5.19 -1.70
CA ALA A 416 -5.17 4.04 -2.54
C ALA A 416 -3.96 3.40 -3.25
N GLY A 417 -2.80 3.34 -2.59
CA GLY A 417 -1.63 2.62 -3.09
C GLY A 417 -1.83 1.11 -2.97
N GLY A 418 -1.37 0.33 -3.95
CA GLY A 418 -1.75 -1.08 -4.08
C GLY A 418 -1.51 -1.96 -2.84
N ILE A 419 -0.31 -1.96 -2.24
CA ILE A 419 -0.10 -2.76 -1.01
C ILE A 419 -0.90 -2.24 0.19
N THR A 420 -1.06 -0.92 0.31
CA THR A 420 -1.87 -0.32 1.37
C THR A 420 -3.33 -0.76 1.22
N SER A 421 -3.86 -0.81 0.00
CA SER A 421 -5.20 -1.31 -0.26
C SER A 421 -5.36 -2.78 0.15
N PHE A 422 -4.37 -3.64 -0.12
CA PHE A 422 -4.41 -5.03 0.34
C PHE A 422 -4.33 -5.15 1.88
N GLU A 423 -3.46 -4.37 2.52
CA GLU A 423 -3.32 -4.34 3.99
C GLU A 423 -4.61 -3.87 4.67
N VAL A 424 -5.21 -2.78 4.17
CA VAL A 424 -6.50 -2.25 4.66
C VAL A 424 -7.60 -3.29 4.53
N ASN A 425 -7.70 -3.96 3.37
CA ASN A 425 -8.73 -4.97 3.14
C ASN A 425 -8.60 -6.17 4.10
N GLU A 426 -7.39 -6.47 4.56
CA GLU A 426 -7.13 -7.59 5.47
C GLU A 426 -7.39 -7.23 6.94
N VAL A 427 -6.94 -6.05 7.41
CA VAL A 427 -6.90 -5.76 8.86
C VAL A 427 -7.85 -4.67 9.34
N ALA A 428 -8.39 -3.81 8.46
CA ALA A 428 -9.22 -2.69 8.90
C ALA A 428 -10.66 -3.15 9.24
N GLU A 429 -11.04 -2.97 10.51
CA GLU A 429 -12.37 -3.37 11.02
C GLU A 429 -13.37 -2.20 11.00
N GLY A 430 -12.91 -0.97 11.25
CA GLY A 430 -13.72 0.24 11.25
C GLY A 430 -14.09 0.77 9.85
N GLN A 431 -14.44 2.06 9.81
CA GLN A 431 -14.79 2.78 8.59
C GLN A 431 -13.54 3.12 7.77
N ILE A 432 -13.57 2.77 6.49
CA ILE A 432 -12.47 2.95 5.55
C ILE A 432 -12.77 4.19 4.69
N PHE A 433 -12.03 5.26 4.93
CA PHE A 433 -12.07 6.45 4.11
C PHE A 433 -10.88 6.49 3.16
N ILE A 434 -11.13 6.62 1.86
CA ILE A 434 -10.10 6.62 0.84
C ILE A 434 -9.88 8.06 0.38
N HIS A 435 -8.70 8.60 0.63
CA HIS A 435 -8.39 10.00 0.32
C HIS A 435 -8.36 10.27 -1.17
N SER A 436 -8.97 11.39 -1.55
CA SER A 436 -9.00 11.98 -2.87
C SER A 436 -8.48 13.42 -2.85
N ASP A 437 -7.63 13.76 -3.82
CA ASP A 437 -7.15 15.12 -4.09
C ASP A 437 -8.10 15.94 -4.99
N ALA A 438 -9.35 15.48 -5.18
CA ALA A 438 -10.30 16.12 -6.08
C ALA A 438 -10.66 17.54 -5.60
N LYS A 439 -10.56 18.50 -6.51
CA LYS A 439 -10.84 19.93 -6.22
C LYS A 439 -12.28 20.34 -6.56
N GLY A 440 -12.97 19.55 -7.38
CA GLY A 440 -14.33 19.86 -7.84
C GLY A 440 -15.44 19.23 -6.99
N ALA A 441 -15.10 18.32 -6.08
CA ALA A 441 -16.07 17.57 -5.27
C ALA A 441 -16.79 18.51 -4.29
N LYS A 442 -18.11 18.37 -4.20
CA LYS A 442 -18.95 19.19 -3.32
C LYS A 442 -19.98 18.33 -2.59
N VAL A 443 -20.26 18.68 -1.34
CA VAL A 443 -21.10 17.87 -0.43
C VAL A 443 -22.57 17.79 -0.87
N GLU A 444 -23.02 18.74 -1.69
CA GLU A 444 -24.38 18.83 -2.24
C GLU A 444 -24.60 17.98 -3.49
N MET A 445 -23.52 17.45 -4.10
CA MET A 445 -23.63 16.53 -5.23
C MET A 445 -24.39 15.27 -4.83
N SER A 446 -25.06 14.63 -5.80
CA SER A 446 -25.58 13.28 -5.59
C SER A 446 -24.42 12.31 -5.29
N GLU A 447 -24.69 11.19 -4.61
CA GLU A 447 -23.62 10.25 -4.24
C GLU A 447 -22.88 9.68 -5.46
N GLU A 448 -23.60 9.47 -6.57
CA GLU A 448 -23.01 9.02 -7.83
C GLU A 448 -22.10 10.09 -8.45
N GLU A 449 -22.57 11.34 -8.56
CA GLU A 449 -21.76 12.45 -9.07
C GLU A 449 -20.54 12.73 -8.17
N LEU A 450 -20.75 12.72 -6.85
CA LEU A 450 -19.70 12.92 -5.86
C LEU A 450 -18.63 11.84 -5.98
N THR A 451 -19.03 10.58 -6.11
CA THR A 451 -18.09 9.46 -6.30
C THR A 451 -17.28 9.66 -7.58
N GLN A 452 -17.91 9.97 -8.70
CA GLN A 452 -17.21 10.20 -9.97
C GLN A 452 -16.24 11.39 -9.90
N GLU A 453 -16.62 12.46 -9.19
CA GLU A 453 -15.74 13.62 -9.00
C GLU A 453 -14.56 13.30 -8.08
N LEU A 454 -14.79 12.61 -6.96
CA LEU A 454 -13.73 12.17 -6.04
C LEU A 454 -12.76 11.20 -6.73
N LEU A 455 -13.21 10.35 -7.65
CA LEU A 455 -12.33 9.46 -8.41
C LEU A 455 -11.34 10.20 -9.31
N LYS A 456 -11.64 11.45 -9.72
CA LYS A 456 -10.69 12.29 -10.47
C LYS A 456 -9.53 12.79 -9.62
N GLY A 457 -9.65 12.70 -8.29
CA GLY A 457 -8.59 13.03 -7.33
C GLY A 457 -7.59 11.89 -7.10
N LEU A 458 -7.69 10.80 -7.84
CA LEU A 458 -6.83 9.61 -7.73
C LEU A 458 -6.15 9.35 -9.07
N ALA A 459 -4.83 9.12 -9.07
CA ALA A 459 -4.08 8.91 -10.29
C ALA A 459 -4.07 7.44 -10.71
N LEU A 460 -4.49 7.14 -11.95
CA LEU A 460 -4.21 5.87 -12.62
C LEU A 460 -4.66 4.64 -11.80
N TRP A 461 -3.73 3.76 -11.43
CA TRP A 461 -4.00 2.53 -10.68
C TRP A 461 -4.56 2.78 -9.27
N GLU A 462 -4.25 3.93 -8.66
CA GLU A 462 -4.84 4.28 -7.36
C GLU A 462 -6.35 4.49 -7.47
N ARG A 463 -6.82 4.98 -8.61
CA ARG A 463 -8.26 5.08 -8.88
C ARG A 463 -8.89 3.69 -8.91
N GLY A 464 -8.28 2.75 -9.62
CA GLY A 464 -8.73 1.37 -9.70
C GLY A 464 -8.73 0.65 -8.35
N ASN A 465 -7.69 0.87 -7.55
CA ASN A 465 -7.61 0.39 -6.17
C ASN A 465 -8.78 0.95 -5.33
N ALA A 466 -9.01 2.26 -5.39
CA ALA A 466 -10.05 2.92 -4.62
C ALA A 466 -11.46 2.42 -4.99
N GLU A 467 -11.76 2.33 -6.29
CA GLU A 467 -13.03 1.78 -6.79
C GLU A 467 -13.25 0.35 -6.29
N SER A 468 -12.21 -0.48 -6.35
CA SER A 468 -12.27 -1.87 -5.90
C SER A 468 -12.49 -1.97 -4.39
N GLN A 469 -11.90 -1.08 -3.59
CA GLN A 469 -12.10 -1.05 -2.15
C GLN A 469 -13.52 -0.61 -1.76
N VAL A 470 -14.07 0.40 -2.43
CA VAL A 470 -15.47 0.84 -2.22
C VAL A 470 -16.44 -0.31 -2.53
N GLU A 471 -16.23 -1.01 -3.65
CA GLU A 471 -17.06 -2.16 -4.04
C GLU A 471 -16.88 -3.36 -3.07
N THR A 472 -15.65 -3.60 -2.62
CA THR A 472 -15.35 -4.73 -1.73
C THR A 472 -15.87 -4.51 -0.30
N HIS A 473 -15.94 -3.27 0.15
CA HIS A 473 -16.36 -2.93 1.51
C HIS A 473 -17.62 -2.06 1.49
N GLU A 474 -18.62 -2.45 0.69
CA GLU A 474 -19.90 -1.75 0.59
C GLU A 474 -20.48 -1.39 1.97
N GLY A 475 -20.82 -0.12 2.16
CA GLY A 475 -21.32 0.43 3.43
C GLY A 475 -20.24 0.75 4.48
N ARG A 476 -19.00 0.28 4.31
CA ARG A 476 -17.86 0.57 5.21
C ARG A 476 -16.69 1.30 4.54
N ALA A 477 -16.62 1.33 3.21
CA ALA A 477 -15.62 2.08 2.48
C ALA A 477 -16.24 3.22 1.68
N ALA A 478 -15.57 4.37 1.71
CA ALA A 478 -16.08 5.59 1.09
C ALA A 478 -14.91 6.50 0.66
N LEU A 479 -15.00 7.11 -0.53
CA LEU A 479 -14.06 8.15 -0.95
C LEU A 479 -14.24 9.42 -0.09
N VAL A 480 -13.16 10.13 0.24
CA VAL A 480 -13.24 11.39 1.00
C VAL A 480 -12.26 12.42 0.45
N SER A 481 -12.65 13.67 0.55
CA SER A 481 -11.72 14.80 0.61
C SER A 481 -11.95 15.53 1.95
N PRO A 482 -10.98 16.32 2.44
CA PRO A 482 -11.17 17.14 3.63
C PRO A 482 -12.37 18.10 3.50
N HIS A 483 -12.68 18.78 4.60
CA HIS A 483 -13.78 19.71 4.80
C HIS A 483 -15.15 19.00 4.82
N ASP A 484 -16.16 19.59 4.19
CA ASP A 484 -17.56 19.20 4.35
C ASP A 484 -17.85 17.74 3.97
N ILE A 485 -17.13 17.18 2.99
CA ILE A 485 -17.30 15.79 2.56
C ILE A 485 -16.86 14.82 3.66
N PHE A 486 -15.65 15.01 4.20
CA PHE A 486 -15.16 14.20 5.31
C PHE A 486 -16.02 14.42 6.55
N ARG A 487 -16.34 15.67 6.90
CA ARG A 487 -17.18 15.99 8.07
C ARG A 487 -18.52 15.27 7.99
N LYS A 488 -19.21 15.35 6.85
CA LYS A 488 -20.49 14.65 6.61
C LYS A 488 -20.35 13.13 6.77
N ARG A 489 -19.32 12.52 6.17
CA ARG A 489 -19.13 11.06 6.22
C ARG A 489 -18.74 10.56 7.61
N LEU A 490 -17.91 11.30 8.33
CA LEU A 490 -17.51 10.95 9.69
C LEU A 490 -18.67 11.15 10.68
N ASP A 491 -19.47 12.21 10.53
CA ASP A 491 -20.64 12.48 11.37
C ASP A 491 -21.63 11.31 11.32
N GLN A 492 -21.90 10.78 10.13
CA GLN A 492 -22.78 9.62 9.91
C GLN A 492 -22.32 8.33 10.60
N VAL A 493 -21.05 8.22 10.96
CA VAL A 493 -20.44 6.98 11.45
C VAL A 493 -20.09 7.04 12.93
N ILE A 494 -19.54 8.17 13.37
CA ILE A 494 -18.96 8.31 14.71
C ILE A 494 -19.85 9.16 15.63
N PHE A 495 -20.50 10.20 15.10
CA PHE A 495 -21.24 11.17 15.89
C PHE A 495 -22.77 11.00 15.79
N ALA A 496 -23.25 10.19 14.84
CA ALA A 496 -24.65 9.83 14.75
C ALA A 496 -25.09 9.01 15.99
N PRO A 497 -26.27 9.31 16.57
CA PRO A 497 -26.76 8.72 17.82
C PRO A 497 -27.20 7.26 17.72
#